data_AF-A0A7C9BPY9-F1
#
_entry.id   AF-A0A7C9BPY9-F1
#
_cell.length_a   1.000
_cell.length_b   1.000
_cell.length_c   1.000
_cell.angle_alpha   90.00
_cell.angle_beta   90.00
_cell.angle_gamma   90.00
#
_symmetry.space_group_name_H-M   'P 1'
#
loop_
_entity.id
_entity.type
_entity.pdbx_description
1 polymer ?
#
loop_
_entity_poly.entity_id
_entity_poly.type
_entity_poly.pdbx_seq_one_letter_code
_entity_poly.pdbx_strand_id
1 'polypeptide(L)'
;MTSFLPSPISDAIAVLDADLSEATSPLLDVLASIVHPDMVCSLFALGTLELELKRLTIRCIDYALVPGLTTEQSAELYRLIEPKIAARF
;
A
#
# COMPACT_ATOMS: atom_id res chain seq x y z
N MET A 1 -7.00 -6.19 -18.52
CA MET A 1 -7.91 -5.90 -17.40
C MET A 1 -7.45 -4.59 -16.80
N THR A 2 -8.17 -3.51 -17.08
CA THR A 2 -7.79 -2.14 -16.71
C THR A 2 -7.83 -1.99 -15.20
N SER A 3 -6.72 -1.57 -14.63
CA SER A 3 -6.51 -1.33 -13.20
C SER A 3 -7.63 -0.46 -12.61
N PHE A 4 -8.48 -1.06 -11.78
CA PHE A 4 -9.58 -0.37 -11.08
C PHE A 4 -9.07 0.56 -9.97
N LEU A 5 -7.82 0.34 -9.55
CA LEU A 5 -7.14 1.14 -8.54
C LEU A 5 -6.51 2.39 -9.18
N PRO A 6 -6.63 3.56 -8.51
CA PRO A 6 -6.02 4.78 -9.00
C PRO A 6 -4.49 4.71 -8.87
N SER A 7 -3.76 5.39 -9.76
CA SER A 7 -2.38 5.78 -9.43
C SER A 7 -2.47 6.80 -8.28
N PRO A 8 -1.73 6.62 -7.18
CA PRO A 8 -0.49 5.82 -7.03
C PRO A 8 -0.66 4.39 -6.46
N ILE A 9 -1.87 3.99 -6.07
CA ILE A 9 -2.14 2.69 -5.43
C ILE A 9 -1.84 1.52 -6.37
N SER A 10 -2.21 1.64 -7.65
CA SER A 10 -1.88 0.63 -8.66
C SER A 10 -0.37 0.39 -8.80
N ASP A 11 0.41 1.46 -8.69
CA ASP A 11 1.87 1.41 -8.85
C ASP A 11 2.51 0.72 -7.63
N ALA A 12 1.97 0.97 -6.43
CA ALA A 12 2.39 0.30 -5.21
C ALA A 12 2.11 -1.20 -5.25
N ILE A 13 0.96 -1.61 -5.78
CA ILE A 13 0.65 -3.04 -5.97
C ILE A 13 1.63 -3.69 -6.96
N ALA A 14 1.91 -3.04 -8.09
CA ALA A 14 2.88 -3.56 -9.06
C ALA A 14 4.28 -3.77 -8.45
N VAL A 15 4.72 -2.86 -7.58
CA VAL A 15 5.98 -3.01 -6.83
C VAL A 15 5.93 -4.22 -5.89
N LEU A 16 4.84 -4.39 -5.15
CA LEU A 16 4.66 -5.51 -4.22
C LEU A 16 4.44 -6.87 -4.91
N ASP A 17 4.02 -6.86 -6.17
CA ASP A 17 3.94 -8.06 -7.01
C ASP A 17 5.31 -8.43 -7.60
N ALA A 18 6.16 -7.44 -7.88
CA ALA A 18 7.50 -7.65 -8.39
C ALA A 18 8.48 -8.10 -7.30
N ASP A 19 8.38 -7.54 -6.09
CA ASP A 19 9.23 -7.90 -4.95
C ASP A 19 8.49 -7.78 -3.60
N LEU A 20 8.26 -8.94 -2.98
CA LEU A 20 7.71 -9.04 -1.62
C LEU A 20 8.84 -9.41 -0.65
N SER A 21 9.68 -8.43 -0.35
CA SER A 21 10.82 -8.56 0.55
C SER A 21 10.66 -7.68 1.80
N GLU A 22 11.57 -7.79 2.76
CA GLU A 22 11.60 -6.89 3.92
C GLU A 22 11.77 -5.41 3.50
N ALA A 23 12.39 -5.13 2.35
CA ALA A 23 12.58 -3.76 1.87
C ALA A 23 11.28 -3.10 1.43
N THR A 24 10.32 -3.87 0.90
CA THR A 24 8.98 -3.38 0.52
C THR A 24 7.97 -3.51 1.66
N SER A 25 8.40 -4.03 2.81
CA SER A 25 7.55 -4.25 3.97
C SER A 25 6.79 -3.00 4.45
N PRO A 26 7.45 -1.83 4.62
CA PRO A 26 6.75 -0.63 5.07
C PRO A 26 5.70 -0.13 4.06
N LEU A 27 5.88 -0.38 2.76
CA LEU A 27 4.90 -0.01 1.74
C LEU A 27 3.60 -0.83 1.90
N LEU A 28 3.74 -2.14 2.15
CA LEU A 28 2.58 -3.00 2.42
C LEU A 28 1.84 -2.56 3.69
N ASP A 29 2.55 -2.15 4.74
CA ASP A 29 1.95 -1.66 5.99
C ASP A 29 1.13 -0.39 5.76
N VAL A 30 1.61 0.50 4.90
CA VAL A 30 0.84 1.70 4.51
C VAL A 30 -0.43 1.31 3.78
N LEU A 31 -0.35 0.45 2.76
CA LEU A 31 -1.54 0.01 2.04
C LEU A 31 -2.54 -0.68 2.96
N ALA A 32 -2.07 -1.51 3.89
CA ALA A 32 -2.90 -2.15 4.91
C ALA A 32 -3.59 -1.12 5.80
N SER A 33 -2.86 -0.10 6.27
CA SER A 33 -3.42 0.94 7.14
C SER A 33 -4.46 1.84 6.47
N ILE A 34 -4.46 1.90 5.13
CA ILE A 34 -5.47 2.67 4.37
C ILE A 34 -6.83 1.94 4.38
N VAL A 35 -6.83 0.60 4.35
CA VAL A 35 -8.06 -0.19 4.16
C VAL A 35 -8.47 -1.04 5.35
N HIS A 36 -7.59 -1.23 6.34
CA HIS A 36 -7.87 -2.06 7.50
C HIS A 36 -7.79 -1.21 8.78
N PRO A 37 -8.90 -1.03 9.52
CA PRO A 37 -8.97 -0.12 10.66
C PRO A 37 -8.02 -0.47 11.81
N ASP A 38 -7.70 -1.76 11.98
CA ASP A 38 -6.79 -2.22 13.03
C ASP A 38 -5.30 -2.25 12.60
N MET A 39 -4.99 -1.94 11.34
CA MET A 39 -3.61 -1.92 10.86
C MET A 39 -3.07 -0.50 10.95
N VAL A 40 -2.00 -0.33 11.72
CA VAL A 40 -1.35 0.98 11.90
C VAL A 40 0.02 0.93 11.23
N CYS A 41 0.29 1.85 10.30
CA CYS A 41 1.63 2.01 9.76
C CYS A 41 2.47 2.92 10.66
N SER A 42 3.76 2.59 10.81
CA SER A 42 4.72 3.46 11.49
C SER A 42 5.37 4.41 10.49
N LEU A 43 5.12 5.72 10.61
CA LEU A 43 5.79 6.73 9.79
C LEU A 43 7.32 6.74 10.01
N PHE A 44 7.79 6.28 11.17
CA PHE A 44 9.23 6.11 11.42
C PHE A 44 9.83 5.01 10.55
N ALA A 45 9.10 3.90 10.33
CA ALA A 45 9.53 2.81 9.45
C ALA A 45 9.65 3.28 7.98
N LEU A 46 8.92 4.31 7.57
CA LEU A 46 9.10 4.91 6.24
C LEU A 46 10.46 5.60 6.06
N GLY A 47 11.16 5.88 7.16
CA GLY A 47 12.52 6.39 7.15
C GLY A 47 13.54 5.42 6.56
N THR A 48 13.25 4.11 6.59
CA THR A 48 14.17 3.06 6.11
C THR A 48 13.94 2.70 4.64
N LEU A 49 12.90 3.23 4.01
CA LEU A 49 12.62 3.01 2.59
C LEU A 49 13.63 3.73 1.70
N GLU A 50 14.01 3.08 0.60
CA GLU A 50 14.71 3.75 -0.49
C GLU A 50 13.90 4.91 -1.05
N LEU A 51 14.59 5.90 -1.63
CA LEU A 51 13.99 7.18 -2.00
C LEU A 51 12.75 7.04 -2.90
N GLU A 52 12.80 6.14 -3.90
CA GLU A 52 11.69 5.93 -4.84
C GLU A 52 10.49 5.25 -4.17
N LEU A 53 10.73 4.23 -3.34
CA LEU A 53 9.67 3.58 -2.54
C LEU A 53 9.05 4.55 -1.54
N LYS A 54 9.87 5.39 -0.91
CA LYS A 54 9.40 6.41 0.03
C LYS A 54 8.51 7.42 -0.67
N ARG A 55 8.89 7.91 -1.84
CA ARG A 55 8.07 8.82 -2.67
C ARG A 55 6.75 8.17 -3.05
N LEU A 56 6.78 6.92 -3.52
CA LEU A 56 5.57 6.18 -3.87
C LEU A 56 4.64 6.03 -2.66
N THR A 57 5.20 5.68 -1.51
CA THR A 57 4.45 5.52 -0.25
C THR A 57 3.79 6.83 0.18
N ILE A 58 4.52 7.95 0.14
CA ILE A 58 3.98 9.27 0.45
C ILE A 58 2.81 9.62 -0.48
N ARG A 59 2.95 9.37 -1.79
CA ARG A 59 1.85 9.60 -2.73
C ARG A 59 0.62 8.76 -2.38
N CYS A 60 0.81 7.50 -1.96
CA CYS A 60 -0.31 6.63 -1.53
C CYS A 60 -1.03 7.21 -0.31
N ILE A 61 -0.27 7.71 0.68
CA ILE A 61 -0.82 8.38 1.87
C ILE A 61 -1.58 9.65 1.45
N ASP A 62 -0.97 10.52 0.65
CA ASP A 62 -1.60 11.75 0.18
C ASP A 62 -2.89 11.48 -0.59
N TYR A 63 -2.90 10.44 -1.44
CA TYR A 63 -4.10 10.03 -2.17
C TYR A 63 -5.20 9.52 -1.23
N ALA A 64 -4.85 8.71 -0.24
CA ALA A 64 -5.82 8.19 0.72
C ALA A 64 -6.42 9.30 1.60
N LEU A 65 -5.65 10.34 1.93
CA LEU A 65 -6.10 11.44 2.79
C LEU A 65 -6.90 12.51 2.06
N VAL A 66 -6.60 12.79 0.79
CA VAL A 66 -7.20 13.92 0.06
C VAL A 66 -8.33 13.47 -0.87
N PRO A 67 -8.07 12.73 -1.97
CA PRO A 67 -9.13 12.09 -2.75
C PRO A 67 -9.93 11.02 -1.98
N GLY A 68 -9.22 10.19 -1.21
CA GLY A 68 -9.78 8.96 -0.66
C GLY A 68 -10.01 7.86 -1.70
N LEU A 69 -10.28 6.66 -1.22
CA LEU A 69 -10.70 5.53 -2.05
C LEU A 69 -12.21 5.35 -1.95
N THR A 70 -12.85 4.92 -3.05
CA THR A 70 -14.24 4.45 -2.96
C THR A 70 -14.33 3.14 -2.19
N THR A 71 -15.54 2.73 -1.80
CA THR A 71 -15.76 1.45 -1.13
C THR A 71 -15.31 0.27 -2.00
N GLU A 72 -15.58 0.31 -3.30
CA GLU A 72 -15.18 -0.73 -4.26
C GLU A 72 -13.66 -0.79 -4.41
N GLN A 73 -13.00 0.36 -4.50
CA GLN A 73 -11.53 0.44 -4.58
C GLN A 73 -10.87 -0.05 -3.30
N SER A 74 -11.42 0.30 -2.14
CA SER A 74 -10.92 -0.17 -0.85
C SER A 74 -11.06 -1.69 -0.71
N ALA A 75 -12.21 -2.24 -1.11
CA ALA A 75 -12.45 -3.68 -1.10
C ALA A 75 -11.58 -4.44 -2.10
N GLU A 76 -11.26 -3.84 -3.25
CA GLU A 76 -10.33 -4.39 -4.22
C GLU A 76 -8.89 -4.37 -3.69
N LEU A 77 -8.44 -3.23 -3.16
CA LEU A 77 -7.12 -3.09 -2.57
C LEU A 77 -6.92 -4.12 -1.44
N TYR A 78 -7.91 -4.25 -0.54
CA TYR A 78 -7.87 -5.24 0.53
C TYR A 78 -7.67 -6.66 0.00
N ARG A 79 -8.46 -7.09 -0.99
CA ARG A 79 -8.35 -8.43 -1.59
C ARG A 79 -6.97 -8.71 -2.20
N LEU A 80 -6.29 -7.69 -2.72
CA LEU A 80 -4.95 -7.83 -3.29
C LEU A 80 -3.84 -7.92 -2.24
N ILE A 81 -3.98 -7.20 -1.12
CA ILE A 81 -2.94 -7.14 -0.08
C ILE A 81 -3.14 -8.17 1.03
N GLU A 82 -4.37 -8.63 1.30
CA GLU A 82 -4.69 -9.65 2.30
C GLU A 82 -3.77 -10.89 2.23
N PRO A 83 -3.57 -11.55 1.06
CA PRO A 83 -2.67 -12.70 1.00
C PRO A 83 -1.21 -12.33 1.29
N LYS A 84 -0.78 -11.10 0.98
CA LYS A 84 0.58 -10.62 1.25
C LYS A 84 0.79 -10.32 2.73
N ILE A 85 -0.24 -9.84 3.42
CA ILE A 85 -0.23 -9.65 4.88
C ILE A 85 -0.21 -11.01 5.59
N ALA A 86 -1.07 -11.93 5.17
CA ALA A 86 -1.14 -13.27 5.76
C ALA A 86 0.17 -14.05 5.60
N ALA A 87 0.86 -13.91 4.46
CA ALA A 87 2.14 -14.58 4.21
C ALA A 87 3.31 -14.14 5.10
N ARG A 88 3.16 -13.07 5.90
CA ARG A 88 4.17 -12.64 6.88
C ARG A 88 4.13 -13.41 8.20
N PHE A 89 3.02 -14.08 8.50
CA PHE A 89 2.78 -14.77 9.77
C PHE A 89 2.68 -16.28 9.55
#